data_AF-A0A842XX00-F1
#
_entry.id   AF-A0A842XX00-F1
#
_cell.length_a   1.000
_cell.length_b   1.000
_cell.length_c   1.000
_cell.angle_alpha   90.00
_cell.angle_beta   90.00
_cell.angle_gamma   90.00
#
_symmetry.space_group_name_H-M   'P 1'
#
loop_
_entity.id
_entity.type
_entity.pdbx_description
1 polymer ?
#
loop_
_entity_poly.entity_id
_entity_poly.type
_entity_poly.pdbx_seq_one_letter_code
_entity_poly.pdbx_strand_id
1 'polypeptide(L)'
;MTPQPRTAPKYDMLFSSGTFNATLLIGPDPMGANYDYSVFFGARLKLRNIGLKLTGSRGGFEVYEALFDYNNTTVRACIRLVHGRNFYGDLMELWGETLANEDMVYLKTHAGYGKHLSLGEDVNFFTDAMKEGLDSHDRKPYQLYYLDCCKSEMYYRNAFRDYVGNGVDLILHKWFCNYMIIGPVAVLIRELMRGSGFPTIIDEMNEEYGTVHVDVEDTPEDLMQDRKMVTYSVSGE
;
A
#
# COMPACT_ATOMS: atom_id res chain seq x y z
N MET A 1 -25.68 -13.52 -10.30
CA MET A 1 -24.72 -14.30 -11.10
C MET A 1 -23.47 -14.47 -10.24
N THR A 2 -22.63 -15.48 -10.46
CA THR A 2 -21.36 -15.58 -9.71
C THR A 2 -20.43 -14.47 -10.22
N PRO A 3 -19.92 -13.56 -9.36
CA PRO A 3 -19.05 -12.48 -9.83
C PRO A 3 -17.84 -13.06 -10.54
N GLN A 4 -17.59 -12.66 -11.80
CA GLN A 4 -16.38 -13.05 -12.48
C GLN A 4 -15.19 -12.31 -11.86
N PRO A 5 -14.14 -13.02 -11.41
CA PRO A 5 -12.94 -12.38 -10.92
C PRO A 5 -12.33 -11.52 -12.02
N ARG A 6 -12.18 -10.21 -11.78
CA ARG A 6 -11.38 -9.37 -12.66
C ARG A 6 -9.91 -9.73 -12.51
N THR A 7 -9.21 -9.84 -13.64
CA THR A 7 -7.79 -10.17 -13.70
C THR A 7 -6.87 -8.95 -13.60
N ALA A 8 -7.41 -7.72 -13.56
CA ALA A 8 -6.64 -6.49 -13.46
C ALA A 8 -7.41 -5.35 -12.76
N PRO A 9 -6.72 -4.52 -11.95
CA PRO A 9 -7.32 -3.35 -11.32
C PRO A 9 -7.79 -2.25 -12.27
N LYS A 10 -8.65 -1.33 -11.82
CA LYS A 10 -9.14 -0.17 -12.61
C LYS A 10 -8.18 1.03 -12.56
N TYR A 11 -6.95 0.85 -13.03
CA TYR A 11 -5.93 1.92 -12.97
C TYR A 11 -6.28 3.19 -13.74
N ASP A 12 -7.11 3.07 -14.78
CA ASP A 12 -7.67 4.21 -15.51
C ASP A 12 -8.49 5.14 -14.61
N MET A 13 -9.16 4.60 -13.59
CA MET A 13 -9.94 5.40 -12.65
C MET A 13 -9.08 6.21 -11.66
N LEU A 14 -7.84 5.76 -11.36
CA LEU A 14 -6.91 6.46 -10.47
C LEU A 14 -6.53 7.86 -10.97
N PHE A 15 -6.55 8.06 -12.28
CA PHE A 15 -6.05 9.28 -12.93
C PHE A 15 -7.15 10.18 -13.47
N SER A 16 -8.41 9.77 -13.30
CA SER A 16 -9.60 10.43 -13.87
C SER A 16 -9.76 11.90 -13.49
N SER A 17 -9.18 12.33 -12.36
CA SER A 17 -9.25 13.71 -11.87
C SER A 17 -8.12 14.63 -12.38
N GLY A 18 -7.16 14.09 -13.15
CA GLY A 18 -5.92 14.81 -13.48
C GLY A 18 -4.93 14.91 -12.32
N THR A 19 -5.26 14.36 -11.16
CA THR A 19 -4.37 14.19 -10.01
C THR A 19 -4.34 12.73 -9.58
N PHE A 20 -3.17 12.29 -9.15
CA PHE A 20 -2.95 10.99 -8.51
C PHE A 20 -2.41 11.23 -7.11
N ASN A 21 -3.23 11.05 -6.10
CA ASN A 21 -2.85 11.22 -4.70
C ASN A 21 -2.58 9.83 -4.10
N ALA A 22 -1.42 9.68 -3.46
CA ALA A 22 -1.14 8.48 -2.70
C ALA A 22 -0.53 8.80 -1.33
N THR A 23 -0.83 7.96 -0.34
CA THR A 23 -0.16 7.97 0.95
C THR A 23 0.58 6.65 1.18
N LEU A 24 1.85 6.74 1.54
CA LEU A 24 2.74 5.64 1.93
C LEU A 24 2.99 5.76 3.42
N LEU A 25 2.27 4.97 4.21
CA LEU A 25 2.39 4.94 5.66
C LEU A 25 3.33 3.81 6.09
N ILE A 26 4.45 4.20 6.70
CA ILE A 26 5.38 3.27 7.35
C ILE A 26 5.00 3.19 8.82
N GLY A 27 4.32 2.11 9.18
CA GLY A 27 3.93 1.83 10.55
C GLY A 27 5.13 1.52 11.45
N PRO A 28 4.96 1.66 12.78
CA PRO A 28 5.98 1.31 13.75
C PRO A 28 6.21 -0.21 13.78
N ASP A 29 7.47 -0.62 13.73
CA ASP A 29 7.88 -2.03 13.79
C ASP A 29 8.26 -2.46 15.22
N PRO A 30 7.94 -3.71 15.64
CA PRO A 30 8.38 -4.28 16.92
C PRO A 30 9.90 -4.30 17.11
N MET A 31 10.68 -4.35 16.02
CA MET A 31 12.15 -4.30 16.02
C MET A 31 12.72 -2.91 16.39
N GLY A 32 11.85 -1.89 16.50
CA GLY A 32 12.18 -0.60 17.12
C GLY A 32 12.44 0.54 16.14
N ALA A 33 12.63 1.77 16.66
CA ALA A 33 12.63 3.00 15.87
C ALA A 33 13.70 3.06 14.76
N ASN A 34 14.90 2.53 15.01
CA ASN A 34 15.99 2.50 14.02
C ASN A 34 15.58 1.77 12.73
N TYR A 35 14.70 0.79 12.88
CA TYR A 35 14.22 -0.03 11.79
C TYR A 35 13.25 0.76 10.89
N ASP A 36 12.24 1.39 11.49
CA ASP A 36 11.26 2.26 10.81
C ASP A 36 11.97 3.37 10.01
N TYR A 37 13.01 3.96 10.62
CA TYR A 37 13.82 4.98 9.96
C TYR A 37 14.48 4.45 8.70
N SER A 38 15.10 3.26 8.75
CA SER A 38 15.76 2.65 7.60
C SER A 38 14.79 2.45 6.42
N VAL A 39 13.60 1.95 6.71
CA VAL A 39 12.54 1.74 5.72
C VAL A 39 12.09 3.08 5.13
N PHE A 40 11.82 4.09 5.98
CA PHE A 40 11.42 5.42 5.54
C PHE A 40 12.48 6.08 4.64
N PHE A 41 13.75 6.03 5.03
CA PHE A 41 14.86 6.55 4.22
C PHE A 41 15.03 5.79 2.89
N GLY A 42 14.82 4.47 2.91
CA GLY A 42 14.79 3.65 1.70
C GLY A 42 13.69 4.10 0.73
N ALA A 43 12.49 4.38 1.25
CA ALA A 43 11.36 4.86 0.45
C ALA A 43 11.68 6.22 -0.17
N ARG A 44 12.18 7.14 0.66
CA ARG A 44 12.64 8.47 0.22
C ARG A 44 13.62 8.38 -0.94
N LEU A 45 14.64 7.52 -0.84
CA LEU A 45 15.60 7.36 -1.94
C LEU A 45 14.94 6.81 -3.21
N LYS A 46 14.10 5.79 -3.08
CA LYS A 46 13.44 5.14 -4.22
C LYS A 46 12.44 6.06 -4.92
N LEU A 47 11.63 6.83 -4.18
CA LEU A 47 10.71 7.83 -4.73
C LEU A 47 11.46 8.88 -5.57
N ARG A 48 12.61 9.35 -5.08
CA ARG A 48 13.45 10.28 -5.85
C ARG A 48 14.03 9.64 -7.11
N ASN A 49 14.45 8.38 -7.02
CA ASN A 49 15.04 7.65 -8.16
C ASN A 49 14.03 7.39 -9.28
N ILE A 50 12.73 7.29 -8.97
CA ILE A 50 11.66 7.16 -9.98
C ILE A 50 11.20 8.52 -10.52
N GLY A 51 11.86 9.63 -10.17
CA GLY A 51 11.64 10.95 -10.74
C GLY A 51 10.74 11.88 -9.93
N LEU A 52 10.28 11.48 -8.74
CA LEU A 52 9.50 12.36 -7.87
C LEU A 52 10.38 13.39 -7.16
N LYS A 53 9.91 14.64 -7.10
CA LYS A 53 10.61 15.75 -6.45
C LYS A 53 10.02 15.99 -5.06
N LEU A 54 10.88 16.10 -4.05
CA LEU A 54 10.47 16.49 -2.71
C LEU A 54 10.01 17.97 -2.73
N THR A 55 8.74 18.23 -2.41
CA THR A 55 8.13 19.57 -2.37
C THR A 55 7.77 20.02 -0.96
N GLY A 56 7.63 19.10 -0.01
CA GLY A 56 7.36 19.41 1.40
C GLY A 56 8.01 18.41 2.34
N SER A 57 8.46 18.88 3.51
CA SER A 57 9.01 18.00 4.57
C SER A 57 8.80 18.63 5.94
N ARG A 58 8.24 17.86 6.88
CA ARG A 58 8.05 18.25 8.27
C ARG A 58 7.98 16.99 9.13
N GLY A 59 8.74 16.92 10.22
CA GLY A 59 8.74 15.86 11.25
C GLY A 59 8.00 14.56 10.90
N GLY A 60 8.71 13.62 10.27
CA GLY A 60 8.15 12.31 9.89
C GLY A 60 7.18 12.31 8.70
N PHE A 61 7.05 13.42 7.97
CA PHE A 61 6.17 13.57 6.82
C PHE A 61 6.89 14.25 5.66
N GLU A 62 6.74 13.71 4.46
CA GLU A 62 7.31 14.24 3.23
C GLU A 62 6.30 14.20 2.09
N VAL A 63 6.30 15.21 1.22
CA VAL A 63 5.46 15.29 0.03
C VAL A 63 6.34 15.28 -1.20
N TYR A 64 6.00 14.40 -2.13
CA TYR A 64 6.70 14.14 -3.37
C TYR A 64 5.77 14.40 -4.55
N GLU A 65 6.21 15.18 -5.52
CA GLU A 65 5.41 15.52 -6.69
C GLU A 65 6.12 15.22 -8.00
N ALA A 66 5.35 14.84 -9.01
CA ALA A 66 5.77 14.73 -10.40
C ALA A 66 4.60 14.99 -11.35
N LEU A 67 4.94 15.38 -12.58
CA LEU A 67 4.01 15.36 -13.70
C LEU A 67 4.37 14.15 -14.57
N PHE A 68 3.36 13.46 -15.07
CA PHE A 68 3.51 12.38 -16.04
C PHE A 68 2.34 12.39 -17.00
N ASP A 69 2.53 11.85 -18.20
CA ASP A 69 1.47 11.76 -19.20
C ASP A 69 0.86 10.36 -19.19
N TYR A 70 -0.47 10.31 -19.06
CA TYR A 70 -1.25 9.08 -19.13
C TYR A 70 -2.41 9.27 -20.11
N ASN A 71 -2.51 8.42 -21.14
CA ASN A 71 -3.53 8.51 -22.18
C ASN A 71 -3.72 9.94 -22.76
N ASN A 72 -2.60 10.60 -23.10
CA ASN A 72 -2.56 11.99 -23.61
C ASN A 72 -3.08 13.06 -22.64
N THR A 73 -3.21 12.73 -21.35
CA THR A 73 -3.55 13.67 -20.28
C THR A 73 -2.36 13.82 -19.36
N THR A 74 -1.97 15.06 -19.06
CA THR A 74 -0.95 15.32 -18.04
C THR A 74 -1.57 15.18 -16.66
N VAL A 75 -1.02 14.29 -15.85
CA VAL A 75 -1.46 13.97 -14.49
C VAL A 75 -0.43 14.46 -13.49
N ARG A 76 -0.89 15.07 -12.39
CA ARG A 76 -0.03 15.43 -11.25
C ARG A 76 -0.06 14.35 -10.19
N ALA A 77 1.06 13.65 -10.00
CA ALA A 77 1.28 12.78 -8.86
C ALA A 77 1.61 13.62 -7.62
N CYS A 78 0.95 13.32 -6.50
CA CYS A 78 1.21 13.86 -5.17
C CYS A 78 1.30 12.69 -4.19
N ILE A 79 2.52 12.36 -3.77
CA ILE A 79 2.81 11.18 -2.94
C ILE A 79 3.25 11.66 -1.55
N ARG A 80 2.47 11.32 -0.53
CA ARG A 80 2.78 11.57 0.88
C ARG A 80 3.52 10.36 1.43
N LEU A 81 4.69 10.57 2.02
CA LEU A 81 5.45 9.55 2.73
C LEU A 81 5.43 9.87 4.23
N VAL A 82 4.97 8.91 5.04
CA VAL A 82 4.69 9.12 6.46
C VAL A 82 5.47 8.09 7.29
N HIS A 83 6.21 8.57 8.28
CA HIS A 83 6.85 7.77 9.31
C HIS A 83 5.94 7.72 10.54
N GLY A 84 5.17 6.65 10.71
CA GLY A 84 4.15 6.56 11.78
C GLY A 84 4.67 6.91 13.17
N ARG A 85 5.84 6.40 13.59
CA ARG A 85 6.42 6.68 14.92
C ARG A 85 6.88 8.14 15.12
N ASN A 86 7.22 8.85 14.05
CA ASN A 86 7.86 10.18 14.13
C ASN A 86 7.00 11.28 13.50
N PHE A 87 5.77 10.95 13.13
CA PHE A 87 4.86 11.91 12.57
C PHE A 87 4.48 12.92 13.66
N TYR A 88 4.73 14.21 13.38
CA TYR A 88 4.48 15.28 14.34
C TYR A 88 2.98 15.62 14.49
N GLY A 89 2.15 15.25 13.52
CA GLY A 89 0.71 15.51 13.54
C GLY A 89 -0.11 14.40 14.20
N ASP A 90 -1.43 14.52 14.10
CA ASP A 90 -2.34 13.46 14.52
C ASP A 90 -2.42 12.36 13.44
N LEU A 91 -1.89 11.19 13.77
CA LEU A 91 -1.88 10.04 12.85
C LEU A 91 -3.30 9.51 12.58
N MET A 92 -4.25 9.66 13.51
CA MET A 92 -5.65 9.28 13.30
C MET A 92 -6.31 10.17 12.27
N GLU A 93 -6.17 11.48 12.45
CA GLU A 93 -6.72 12.47 11.53
C GLU A 93 -6.15 12.26 10.11
N LEU A 94 -4.83 12.11 10.01
CA LEU A 94 -4.16 11.81 8.74
C LEU A 94 -4.70 10.52 8.11
N TRP A 95 -4.87 9.46 8.89
CA TRP A 95 -5.34 8.18 8.38
C TRP A 95 -6.80 8.28 7.88
N GLY A 96 -7.67 8.95 8.61
CA GLY A 96 -9.04 9.23 8.16
C GLY A 96 -9.07 10.02 6.85
N GLU A 97 -8.26 11.07 6.74
CA GLU A 97 -8.11 11.83 5.49
C GLU A 97 -7.59 10.97 4.34
N THR A 98 -6.60 10.12 4.61
CA THR A 98 -6.00 9.19 3.64
C THR A 98 -7.07 8.24 3.08
N LEU A 99 -7.86 7.63 3.95
CA LEU A 99 -8.90 6.68 3.54
C LEU A 99 -10.01 7.33 2.72
N ALA A 100 -10.35 8.59 2.99
CA ALA A 100 -11.39 9.29 2.25
C ALA A 100 -10.89 9.79 0.88
N ASN A 101 -9.67 10.33 0.80
CA ASN A 101 -9.27 11.21 -0.30
C ASN A 101 -8.19 10.67 -1.24
N GLU A 102 -7.47 9.62 -0.86
CA GLU A 102 -6.32 9.14 -1.64
C GLU A 102 -6.78 8.16 -2.72
N ASP A 103 -6.15 8.24 -3.90
CA ASP A 103 -6.41 7.31 -4.99
C ASP A 103 -5.64 5.99 -4.75
N MET A 104 -4.48 6.05 -4.07
CA MET A 104 -3.72 4.88 -3.62
C MET A 104 -3.31 4.98 -2.15
N VAL A 105 -3.51 3.90 -1.41
CA VAL A 105 -3.09 3.78 -0.01
C VAL A 105 -2.11 2.63 0.12
N TYR A 106 -0.89 2.94 0.56
CA TYR A 106 0.13 1.94 0.89
C TYR A 106 0.36 1.93 2.40
N LEU A 107 0.31 0.75 2.98
CA LEU A 107 0.64 0.52 4.38
C LEU A 107 1.72 -0.53 4.49
N LYS A 108 2.80 -0.19 5.19
CA LYS A 108 3.79 -1.16 5.66
C LYS A 108 3.73 -1.28 7.18
N THR A 109 3.30 -2.43 7.69
CA THR A 109 3.15 -2.69 9.15
C THR A 109 3.46 -4.16 9.47
N HIS A 110 3.97 -4.50 10.67
CA HIS A 110 4.33 -5.87 11.02
C HIS A 110 3.06 -6.65 11.38
N ALA A 111 2.90 -7.85 10.81
CA ALA A 111 1.80 -8.74 11.13
C ALA A 111 2.24 -9.81 12.13
N GLY A 112 1.67 -9.79 13.34
CA GLY A 112 1.90 -10.79 14.39
C GLY A 112 0.66 -11.66 14.63
N TYR A 113 0.88 -12.95 14.94
CA TYR A 113 -0.16 -13.98 15.13
C TYR A 113 -1.31 -13.52 16.03
N GLY A 114 -2.52 -13.47 15.46
CA GLY A 114 -3.77 -13.36 16.20
C GLY A 114 -4.00 -11.99 16.84
N LYS A 115 -4.84 -11.17 16.20
CA LYS A 115 -5.33 -9.87 16.68
C LYS A 115 -4.34 -8.71 16.67
N HIS A 116 -3.36 -8.61 15.75
CA HIS A 116 -2.58 -7.37 15.66
C HIS A 116 -2.36 -6.76 14.26
N LEU A 117 -2.85 -5.53 14.09
CA LEU A 117 -2.56 -4.57 13.04
C LEU A 117 -2.07 -3.31 13.75
N SER A 118 -0.76 -3.23 13.98
CA SER A 118 -0.21 -2.24 14.89
C SER A 118 0.22 -0.98 14.16
N LEU A 119 -0.35 0.16 14.57
CA LEU A 119 0.28 1.47 14.58
C LEU A 119 0.69 1.85 16.03
N GLY A 120 0.94 0.83 16.88
CA GLY A 120 1.05 0.86 18.36
C GLY A 120 0.47 -0.43 19.01
N GLU A 121 0.54 -0.61 20.33
CA GLU A 121 0.05 -1.85 21.01
C GLU A 121 -1.45 -2.15 20.80
N ASP A 122 -2.24 -1.18 20.33
CA ASP A 122 -3.67 -1.33 20.10
C ASP A 122 -4.01 -1.50 18.63
N VAL A 123 -4.80 -2.53 18.36
CA VAL A 123 -5.07 -3.08 17.02
C VAL A 123 -6.45 -2.73 16.55
N ASN A 124 -7.35 -2.53 17.51
CA ASN A 124 -8.70 -2.08 17.24
C ASN A 124 -8.65 -0.75 16.48
N PHE A 125 -7.65 0.09 16.79
CA PHE A 125 -7.31 1.34 16.11
C PHE A 125 -7.37 1.26 14.57
N PHE A 126 -6.68 0.31 13.95
CA PHE A 126 -6.61 0.24 12.50
C PHE A 126 -7.92 -0.27 11.89
N THR A 127 -8.50 -1.30 12.49
CA THR A 127 -9.77 -1.87 12.02
C THR A 127 -10.95 -0.91 12.19
N ASP A 128 -10.98 -0.11 13.24
CA ASP A 128 -12.08 0.82 13.51
C ASP A 128 -11.94 2.10 12.67
N ALA A 129 -10.72 2.64 12.51
CA ALA A 129 -10.51 3.77 11.60
C ALA A 129 -10.73 3.40 10.12
N MET A 130 -10.42 2.15 9.72
CA MET A 130 -10.81 1.62 8.41
C MET A 130 -12.34 1.63 8.28
N LYS A 131 -13.10 1.11 9.25
CA LYS A 131 -14.58 1.13 9.20
C LYS A 131 -15.13 2.56 9.10
N GLU A 132 -14.66 3.48 9.94
CA GLU A 132 -15.15 4.85 9.99
C GLU A 132 -14.83 5.64 8.71
N GLY A 133 -13.63 5.46 8.13
CA GLY A 133 -13.25 6.09 6.86
C GLY A 133 -14.06 5.57 5.67
N LEU A 134 -14.55 4.33 5.73
CA LEU A 134 -15.30 3.68 4.65
C LEU A 134 -16.79 4.02 4.67
N ASP A 135 -17.35 4.35 5.84
CA ASP A 135 -18.70 4.89 6.01
C ASP A 135 -18.81 6.39 5.62
N SER A 136 -17.68 7.02 5.28
CA SER A 136 -17.65 8.42 4.84
C SER A 136 -18.32 8.60 3.47
N HIS A 137 -19.19 9.61 3.37
CA HIS A 137 -19.87 9.97 2.12
C HIS A 137 -18.93 10.59 1.07
N ASP A 138 -17.72 11.00 1.49
CA ASP A 138 -16.76 11.73 0.65
C ASP A 138 -15.74 10.80 -0.04
N ARG A 139 -15.90 9.48 0.10
CA ARG A 139 -14.95 8.51 -0.43
C ARG A 139 -14.88 8.53 -1.96
N LYS A 140 -13.67 8.38 -2.48
CA LYS A 140 -13.40 8.24 -3.92
C LYS A 140 -14.15 7.05 -4.55
N PRO A 141 -14.63 7.17 -5.80
CA PRO A 141 -15.29 6.07 -6.51
C PRO A 141 -14.43 4.83 -6.73
N TYR A 142 -13.11 4.99 -6.69
CA TYR A 142 -12.15 3.92 -6.82
C TYR A 142 -10.86 4.21 -6.02
N GLN A 143 -10.33 3.20 -5.33
CA GLN A 143 -9.07 3.28 -4.60
C GLN A 143 -8.26 1.99 -4.76
N LEU A 144 -6.94 2.13 -4.80
CA LEU A 144 -5.99 1.02 -4.78
C LEU A 144 -5.32 0.92 -3.42
N TYR A 145 -5.50 -0.20 -2.73
CA TYR A 145 -4.80 -0.48 -1.48
C TYR A 145 -3.64 -1.43 -1.73
N TYR A 146 -2.52 -1.15 -1.08
CA TYR A 146 -1.38 -2.04 -1.05
C TYR A 146 -0.95 -2.25 0.41
N LEU A 147 -1.22 -3.45 0.93
CA LEU A 147 -0.82 -3.85 2.27
C LEU A 147 0.45 -4.69 2.18
N ASP A 148 1.53 -4.14 2.73
CA ASP A 148 2.86 -4.74 2.77
C ASP A 148 3.20 -5.19 4.19
N CYS A 149 2.78 -6.41 4.50
CA CYS A 149 3.10 -7.08 5.74
C CYS A 149 3.21 -8.60 5.55
N CYS A 150 3.82 -9.28 6.51
CA CYS A 150 3.85 -10.75 6.54
C CYS A 150 2.42 -11.31 6.54
N LYS A 151 2.21 -12.42 5.80
CA LYS A 151 0.93 -13.17 5.78
C LYS A 151 -0.30 -12.31 5.48
N SER A 152 -0.14 -11.19 4.75
CA SER A 152 -1.22 -10.24 4.48
C SER A 152 -2.43 -10.90 3.79
N GLU A 153 -2.22 -11.90 2.92
CA GLU A 153 -3.33 -12.69 2.34
C GLU A 153 -4.23 -13.32 3.41
N MET A 154 -3.64 -13.97 4.42
CA MET A 154 -4.40 -14.68 5.47
C MET A 154 -5.27 -13.72 6.28
N TYR A 155 -4.77 -12.52 6.57
CA TYR A 155 -5.45 -11.55 7.42
C TYR A 155 -6.49 -10.73 6.65
N TYR A 156 -6.17 -10.32 5.44
CA TYR A 156 -6.94 -9.28 4.76
C TYR A 156 -7.89 -9.81 3.70
N ARG A 157 -7.66 -10.99 3.11
CA ARG A 157 -8.51 -11.43 2.01
C ARG A 157 -10.00 -11.47 2.37
N ASN A 158 -10.33 -11.90 3.59
CA ASN A 158 -11.71 -11.96 4.07
C ASN A 158 -12.11 -10.69 4.82
N ALA A 159 -11.28 -10.22 5.77
CA ALA A 159 -11.59 -9.04 6.56
C ALA A 159 -11.74 -7.80 5.68
N PHE A 160 -10.78 -7.55 4.79
CA PHE A 160 -10.78 -6.36 3.94
C PHE A 160 -12.00 -6.32 3.03
N ARG A 161 -12.37 -7.46 2.42
CA ARG A 161 -13.55 -7.59 1.56
C ARG A 161 -14.84 -7.15 2.25
N ASP A 162 -15.02 -7.52 3.52
CA ASP A 162 -16.22 -7.17 4.28
C ASP A 162 -16.21 -5.70 4.75
N TYR A 163 -15.04 -5.06 4.83
CA TYR A 163 -14.90 -3.68 5.29
C TYR A 163 -14.90 -2.65 4.17
N VAL A 164 -14.20 -2.86 3.04
CA VAL A 164 -14.02 -1.82 2.01
C VAL A 164 -15.14 -1.70 0.97
N GLY A 165 -16.07 -2.65 0.95
CA GLY A 165 -17.17 -2.64 -0.02
C GLY A 165 -16.68 -2.59 -1.48
N ASN A 166 -17.47 -1.95 -2.34
CA ASN A 166 -17.19 -1.90 -3.78
C ASN A 166 -16.14 -0.84 -4.15
N GLY A 167 -15.55 -0.99 -5.34
CA GLY A 167 -14.64 0.02 -5.90
C GLY A 167 -13.24 0.02 -5.28
N VAL A 168 -12.80 -1.10 -4.70
CA VAL A 168 -11.43 -1.24 -4.20
C VAL A 168 -10.72 -2.40 -4.87
N ASP A 169 -9.48 -2.14 -5.27
CA ASP A 169 -8.53 -3.20 -5.58
C ASP A 169 -7.45 -3.24 -4.49
N LEU A 170 -7.02 -4.46 -4.15
CA LEU A 170 -6.13 -4.74 -3.04
C LEU A 170 -4.92 -5.55 -3.52
N ILE A 171 -3.72 -5.04 -3.33
CA ILE A 171 -2.46 -5.76 -3.56
C ILE A 171 -1.97 -6.30 -2.21
N LEU A 172 -1.71 -7.60 -2.14
CA LEU A 172 -1.23 -8.32 -0.96
C LEU A 172 0.07 -9.06 -1.24
N HIS A 173 0.90 -9.16 -0.21
CA HIS A 173 2.01 -10.11 -0.14
C HIS A 173 1.55 -11.43 0.44
N LYS A 174 1.88 -12.51 -0.25
CA LYS A 174 1.29 -13.81 0.02
C LYS A 174 1.79 -14.41 1.32
N TRP A 175 3.10 -14.35 1.61
CA TRP A 175 3.65 -15.08 2.75
C TRP A 175 4.65 -14.29 3.58
N PHE A 176 5.66 -13.64 2.98
CA PHE A 176 6.67 -12.92 3.77
C PHE A 176 7.14 -11.66 3.07
N CYS A 177 7.00 -10.51 3.73
CA CYS A 177 7.68 -9.30 3.29
C CYS A 177 9.10 -9.32 3.85
N ASN A 178 10.13 -9.15 3.00
CA ASN A 178 11.39 -8.65 3.52
C ASN A 178 11.13 -7.23 3.98
N TYR A 179 11.01 -7.08 5.27
CA TYR A 179 10.44 -5.87 5.83
C TYR A 179 11.42 -4.67 5.69
N MET A 180 12.71 -4.95 5.42
CA MET A 180 13.69 -3.92 5.03
C MET A 180 13.51 -3.40 3.60
N ILE A 181 12.67 -4.04 2.79
CA ILE A 181 12.44 -3.69 1.40
C ILE A 181 11.14 -2.89 1.27
N ILE A 182 11.27 -1.67 0.73
CA ILE A 182 10.17 -0.79 0.29
C ILE A 182 10.20 -0.55 -1.22
N GLY A 183 10.94 -1.40 -1.93
CA GLY A 183 11.06 -1.38 -3.37
C GLY A 183 9.76 -1.58 -4.16
N PRO A 184 8.91 -2.56 -3.80
CA PRO A 184 7.71 -2.89 -4.56
C PRO A 184 6.77 -1.71 -4.77
N VAL A 185 6.54 -0.88 -3.74
CA VAL A 185 5.62 0.27 -3.87
C VAL A 185 6.18 1.35 -4.80
N ALA A 186 7.50 1.56 -4.80
CA ALA A 186 8.13 2.49 -5.72
C ALA A 186 8.05 1.98 -7.17
N VAL A 187 8.19 0.66 -7.39
CA VAL A 187 7.99 0.04 -8.71
C VAL A 187 6.54 0.17 -9.15
N LEU A 188 5.59 -0.10 -8.26
CA LEU A 188 4.16 0.08 -8.54
C LEU A 188 3.87 1.52 -9.00
N ILE A 189 4.33 2.53 -8.26
CA ILE A 189 4.14 3.94 -8.62
C ILE A 189 4.82 4.26 -9.95
N ARG A 190 6.06 3.82 -10.17
CA ARG A 190 6.82 4.00 -11.42
C ARG A 190 6.07 3.44 -12.62
N GLU A 191 5.60 2.21 -12.52
CA GLU A 191 4.93 1.51 -13.61
C GLU A 191 3.51 2.03 -13.85
N LEU A 192 2.79 2.44 -12.79
CA LEU A 192 1.54 3.19 -12.90
C LEU A 192 1.74 4.50 -13.66
N MET A 193 2.77 5.28 -13.33
CA MET A 193 3.11 6.53 -14.01
C MET A 193 3.54 6.30 -15.48
N ARG A 194 4.07 5.13 -15.81
CA ARG A 194 4.41 4.72 -17.20
C ARG A 194 3.19 4.26 -18.00
N GLY A 195 2.05 4.06 -17.35
CA GLY A 195 0.87 3.47 -17.96
C GLY A 195 1.02 1.98 -18.27
N SER A 196 1.91 1.29 -17.55
CA SER A 196 2.15 -0.14 -17.72
C SER A 196 0.91 -0.96 -17.40
N GLY A 197 0.73 -2.06 -18.13
CA GLY A 197 -0.34 -3.02 -17.88
C GLY A 197 -0.13 -3.75 -16.56
N PHE A 198 -1.23 -4.27 -15.99
CA PHE A 198 -1.19 -5.01 -14.73
C PHE A 198 -0.20 -6.20 -14.71
N PRO A 199 -0.12 -7.06 -15.75
CA PRO A 199 0.88 -8.13 -15.77
C PRO A 199 2.32 -7.61 -15.68
N THR A 200 2.65 -6.55 -16.43
CA THR A 200 3.97 -5.92 -16.40
C THR A 200 4.31 -5.35 -15.03
N ILE A 201 3.35 -4.67 -14.38
CA ILE A 201 3.54 -4.15 -13.02
C ILE A 201 3.90 -5.30 -12.06
N ILE A 202 3.15 -6.39 -12.09
CA ILE A 202 3.38 -7.53 -11.20
C ILE A 202 4.70 -8.23 -11.51
N ASP A 203 5.05 -8.40 -12.79
CA ASP A 203 6.30 -9.01 -13.21
C ASP A 203 7.50 -8.17 -12.74
N GLU A 204 7.49 -6.85 -12.98
CA GLU A 204 8.54 -5.92 -12.54
C GLU A 204 8.70 -5.91 -11.02
N MET A 205 7.58 -5.85 -10.29
CA MET A 205 7.64 -5.87 -8.83
C MET A 205 8.19 -7.21 -8.30
N ASN A 206 7.84 -8.35 -8.94
CA ASN A 206 8.36 -9.68 -8.57
C ASN A 206 9.82 -9.89 -9.01
N GLU A 207 10.26 -9.35 -10.15
CA GLU A 207 11.65 -9.43 -10.61
C GLU A 207 12.56 -8.63 -9.69
N GLU A 208 12.17 -7.40 -9.35
CA GLU A 208 13.01 -6.51 -8.56
C GLU A 208 12.99 -6.88 -7.06
N TYR A 209 11.90 -7.48 -6.56
CA TYR A 209 11.67 -7.68 -5.12
C TYR A 209 10.96 -8.96 -4.70
N GLY A 210 10.66 -9.88 -5.62
CA GLY A 210 10.01 -11.18 -5.33
C GLY A 210 10.96 -12.21 -4.73
N THR A 211 11.86 -11.79 -3.84
CA THR A 211 12.80 -12.70 -3.18
C THR A 211 12.07 -13.54 -2.14
N VAL A 212 12.16 -14.86 -2.27
CA VAL A 212 11.67 -15.81 -1.26
C VAL A 212 12.50 -15.65 0.01
N HIS A 213 11.88 -15.15 1.09
CA HIS A 213 12.46 -15.19 2.44
C HIS A 213 11.96 -16.41 3.18
N VAL A 214 12.86 -17.13 3.86
CA VAL A 214 12.56 -18.30 4.68
C VAL A 214 12.80 -17.93 6.14
N ASP A 215 11.75 -18.01 6.96
CA ASP A 215 11.87 -17.81 8.41
C ASP A 215 12.25 -19.13 9.11
N VAL A 216 12.86 -19.03 10.28
CA VAL A 216 13.20 -20.17 11.14
C VAL A 216 11.94 -20.92 11.60
N GLU A 217 10.79 -20.23 11.61
CA GLU A 217 9.49 -20.79 11.98
C GLU A 217 8.70 -21.40 10.79
N ASP A 218 9.21 -21.34 9.56
CA ASP A 218 8.51 -21.85 8.38
C ASP A 218 8.30 -23.37 8.47
N THR A 219 7.06 -23.83 8.31
CA THR A 219 6.80 -25.27 8.21
C THR A 219 7.16 -25.78 6.81
N PRO A 220 7.36 -27.10 6.63
CA PRO A 220 7.55 -27.67 5.30
C PRO A 220 6.45 -27.31 4.30
N GLU A 221 5.20 -27.18 4.75
CA GLU A 221 4.07 -26.76 3.92
C GLU A 221 4.19 -25.31 3.44
N ASP A 222 4.70 -24.41 4.30
CA ASP A 222 4.93 -23.01 3.95
C ASP A 222 5.99 -22.88 2.86
N LEU A 223 7.02 -23.74 2.88
CA LEU A 223 8.10 -23.76 1.88
C LEU A 223 7.62 -24.22 0.49
N MET A 224 6.47 -24.89 0.40
CA MET A 224 5.92 -25.41 -0.86
C MET A 224 4.97 -24.43 -1.58
N GLN A 225 4.65 -23.27 -0.97
CA GLN A 225 3.71 -22.31 -1.55
C GLN A 225 4.37 -21.33 -2.54
N ASP A 226 3.63 -20.91 -3.57
CA ASP A 226 4.08 -19.88 -4.53
C ASP A 226 4.04 -18.49 -3.87
N ARG A 227 5.19 -17.99 -3.39
CA ARG A 227 5.34 -16.78 -2.55
C ARG A 227 5.36 -15.44 -3.32
N LYS A 228 4.82 -15.38 -4.54
CA LYS A 228 4.72 -14.16 -5.37
C LYS A 228 3.70 -13.16 -4.83
N MET A 229 3.82 -11.88 -5.20
CA MET A 229 2.77 -10.90 -4.92
C MET A 229 1.46 -11.26 -5.62
N VAL A 230 0.35 -11.03 -4.92
CA VAL A 230 -0.99 -11.33 -5.41
C VAL A 230 -1.86 -10.09 -5.31
N THR A 231 -2.64 -9.83 -6.34
CA THR A 231 -3.66 -8.79 -6.32
C THR A 231 -5.03 -9.42 -6.24
N TYR A 232 -5.84 -8.93 -5.31
CA TYR A 232 -7.25 -9.22 -5.16
C TYR A 232 -8.01 -8.00 -5.66
N SER A 233 -8.68 -8.15 -6.80
CA SER A 233 -9.69 -7.18 -7.19
C SER A 233 -10.99 -7.50 -6.45
N VAL A 234 -11.47 -6.58 -5.60
CA VAL A 234 -12.75 -6.74 -4.92
C VAL A 234 -13.80 -6.05 -5.78
N SER A 235 -14.21 -6.73 -6.85
CA SER A 235 -15.45 -6.36 -7.53
C SER A 235 -16.61 -6.99 -6.76
N GLY A 236 -17.28 -6.22 -5.91
CA GLY A 236 -18.66 -6.56 -5.59
C GLY A 236 -19.55 -6.16 -6.76
N GLU A 237 -20.44 -7.09 -7.10
CA GLU A 237 -21.81 -6.71 -7.45
C GLU A 237 -22.51 -6.35 -6.14
#